data_AF-A0AAW7D8C1-F1
#
_entry.id   AF-A0AAW7D8C1-F1
#
_cell.length_a   1.000
_cell.length_b   1.000
_cell.length_c   1.000
_cell.angle_alpha   90.00
_cell.angle_beta   90.00
_cell.angle_gamma   90.00
#
_symmetry.space_group_name_H-M   'P 1'
#
loop_
_entity.id
_entity.type
_entity.pdbx_description
1 polymer ?
#
loop_
_entity_poly.entity_id
_entity_poly.type
_entity_poly.pdbx_seq_one_letter_code
_entity_poly.pdbx_strand_id
1 'polypeptide(L)'
;MKKIILIAVVFCTSLVNGQTATSYASSKTSSSTTHSNVSVSVSDSNEVYSYSVIFDRSKSAKAIKEIEKTFGKPIIEGKNYVWRESDVLEIKAREGRVTIELEKGSTKLYEKVRNMGIAIAEVVGEKS
;
A
#
# COMPACT_ATOMS: atom_id res chain seq x y z
N MET A 1 -24.16 -60.58 42.54
CA MET A 1 -24.46 -59.93 43.83
C MET A 1 -23.74 -58.58 43.91
N LYS A 2 -24.48 -57.46 43.94
CA LYS A 2 -24.27 -56.30 44.82
C LYS A 2 -25.15 -55.10 44.39
N LYS A 3 -26.25 -54.97 45.13
CA LYS A 3 -26.88 -53.79 45.73
C LYS A 3 -27.19 -52.54 44.85
N ILE A 4 -28.50 -52.29 44.80
CA ILE A 4 -29.28 -51.10 44.44
C ILE A 4 -28.90 -49.89 45.32
N ILE A 5 -28.90 -48.67 44.76
CA ILE A 5 -29.44 -47.46 45.41
C ILE A 5 -30.15 -46.59 44.34
N LEU A 6 -31.28 -46.01 44.77
CA LEU A 6 -32.35 -45.32 44.06
C LEU A 6 -32.37 -43.82 44.46
N ILE A 7 -32.98 -42.96 43.61
CA ILE A 7 -33.67 -41.66 43.91
C ILE A 7 -32.76 -40.41 44.05
N ALA A 8 -33.04 -39.17 43.57
CA ALA A 8 -34.26 -38.42 43.16
C ALA A 8 -33.96 -37.50 41.94
N VAL A 9 -34.80 -37.41 40.89
CA VAL A 9 -35.94 -36.46 40.66
C VAL A 9 -35.63 -34.97 40.93
N VAL A 10 -35.54 -34.18 39.85
CA VAL A 10 -36.28 -32.91 39.75
C VAL A 10 -36.90 -32.80 38.35
N PHE A 11 -38.21 -32.67 38.37
CA PHE A 11 -39.12 -32.46 37.25
C PHE A 11 -39.27 -30.95 37.07
N CYS A 12 -38.97 -30.40 35.90
CA CYS A 12 -39.46 -29.07 35.51
C CYS A 12 -39.95 -29.13 34.07
N THR A 13 -41.28 -29.10 33.98
CA THR A 13 -42.09 -29.06 32.77
C THR A 13 -42.22 -27.63 32.24
N SER A 14 -42.86 -27.56 31.07
CA SER A 14 -43.51 -26.42 30.42
C SER A 14 -42.63 -25.72 29.38
N LEU A 15 -42.90 -25.89 28.08
CA LEU A 15 -44.05 -25.48 27.23
C LEU A 15 -43.62 -24.26 26.41
N VAL A 16 -43.62 -24.47 25.09
CA VAL A 16 -44.02 -23.55 24.02
C VAL A 16 -43.34 -22.17 23.97
N ASN A 17 -42.52 -21.97 22.94
CA ASN A 17 -42.78 -20.95 21.94
C ASN A 17 -41.83 -21.15 20.74
N GLY A 18 -42.36 -21.76 19.68
CA GLY A 18 -41.76 -21.63 18.36
C GLY A 18 -41.87 -20.17 17.92
N GLN A 19 -40.74 -19.49 17.83
CA GLN A 19 -40.56 -18.31 16.99
C GLN A 19 -39.32 -18.55 16.13
N THR A 20 -39.53 -19.18 14.98
CA THR A 20 -38.59 -19.07 13.87
C THR A 20 -38.67 -17.64 13.35
N ALA A 21 -37.84 -16.76 13.87
CA ALA A 21 -37.59 -15.46 13.27
C ALA A 21 -36.79 -15.71 11.98
N THR A 22 -37.44 -15.50 10.83
CA THR A 22 -36.76 -15.38 9.54
C THR A 22 -35.91 -14.11 9.56
N SER A 23 -34.59 -14.26 9.75
CA SER A 23 -33.66 -13.16 9.56
C SER A 23 -33.39 -12.98 8.06
N TYR A 24 -34.05 -12.00 7.46
CA TYR A 24 -33.64 -11.46 6.16
C TYR A 24 -32.36 -10.65 6.39
N ALA A 25 -31.20 -11.31 6.36
CA ALA A 25 -29.92 -10.63 6.34
C ALA A 25 -29.70 -10.03 4.94
N SER A 26 -30.23 -8.83 4.70
CA SER A 26 -29.77 -8.00 3.58
C SER A 26 -28.50 -7.28 4.01
N SER A 27 -27.37 -7.98 3.99
CA SER A 27 -26.04 -7.35 4.11
C SER A 27 -25.54 -6.93 2.74
N LYS A 28 -26.24 -5.96 2.13
CA LYS A 28 -25.70 -5.22 0.99
C LYS A 28 -24.88 -4.04 1.51
N THR A 29 -23.62 -4.28 1.83
CA THR A 29 -22.54 -3.28 1.73
C THR A 29 -21.23 -4.06 1.71
N SER A 30 -20.79 -4.45 0.51
CA SER A 30 -19.37 -4.67 0.27
C SER A 30 -18.71 -3.30 0.24
N SER A 31 -18.47 -2.73 1.42
CA SER A 31 -17.49 -1.66 1.57
C SER A 31 -16.12 -2.30 1.33
N SER A 32 -15.76 -2.39 0.05
CA SER A 32 -14.39 -2.58 -0.39
C SER A 32 -13.59 -1.40 0.13
N THR A 33 -12.94 -1.54 1.27
CA THR A 33 -11.85 -0.64 1.62
C THR A 33 -10.71 -0.97 0.67
N THR A 34 -10.60 -0.21 -0.42
CA THR A 34 -9.42 -0.28 -1.30
C THR A 34 -8.22 0.21 -0.48
N HIS A 35 -7.52 -0.72 0.17
CA HIS A 35 -6.22 -0.43 0.77
C HIS A 35 -5.22 -0.25 -0.36
N SER A 36 -4.67 0.95 -0.49
CA SER A 36 -3.58 1.22 -1.41
C SER A 36 -2.31 0.50 -0.93
N ASN A 37 -1.69 -0.32 -1.79
CA ASN A 37 -0.48 -1.06 -1.44
C ASN A 37 0.76 -0.18 -1.61
N VAL A 38 0.86 0.90 -0.84
CA VAL A 38 1.99 1.83 -0.90
C VAL A 38 3.04 1.46 0.13
N SER A 39 4.26 1.24 -0.33
CA SER A 39 5.44 0.99 0.51
C SER A 39 6.55 1.93 0.07
N VAL A 40 6.97 2.82 0.98
CA VAL A 40 8.05 3.78 0.76
C VAL A 40 9.25 3.38 1.61
N SER A 41 10.43 3.41 1.01
CA SER A 41 11.71 3.23 1.67
C SER A 41 12.61 4.40 1.31
N VAL A 42 13.17 5.06 2.33
CA VAL A 42 14.09 6.19 2.17
C VAL A 42 15.33 5.91 3.01
N SER A 43 16.50 6.05 2.39
CA SER A 43 17.79 6.04 3.05
C SER A 43 18.50 7.35 2.73
N ASP A 44 18.95 8.05 3.77
CA ASP A 44 19.51 9.38 3.64
C ASP A 44 20.79 9.46 4.48
N SER A 45 21.92 9.12 3.85
CA SER A 45 23.25 9.22 4.48
C SER A 45 23.94 10.53 4.10
N ASN A 46 25.14 10.78 4.60
CA ASN A 46 25.89 11.98 4.22
C ASN A 46 26.30 11.97 2.74
N GLU A 47 26.48 10.79 2.15
CA GLU A 47 27.05 10.61 0.81
C GLU A 47 26.00 10.23 -0.22
N VAL A 48 24.95 9.51 0.19
CA VAL A 48 23.97 8.92 -0.73
C VAL A 48 22.56 9.14 -0.23
N TYR A 49 21.69 9.53 -1.14
CA TYR A 49 20.24 9.51 -0.97
C TYR A 49 19.66 8.40 -1.84
N SER A 50 18.89 7.50 -1.24
CA SER A 50 18.15 6.45 -1.93
C SER A 50 16.68 6.52 -1.58
N TYR A 51 15.83 6.46 -2.60
CA TYR A 51 14.38 6.42 -2.44
C TYR A 51 13.82 5.29 -3.28
N SER A 52 12.93 4.50 -2.70
CA SER A 52 12.18 3.47 -3.41
C SER A 52 10.73 3.50 -2.96
N VAL A 53 9.82 3.49 -3.91
CA VAL A 53 8.39 3.36 -3.64
C VAL A 53 7.78 2.28 -4.51
N ILE A 54 6.94 1.46 -3.89
CA ILE A 54 6.08 0.46 -4.52
C ILE A 54 4.64 0.91 -4.32
N PHE A 55 3.82 0.82 -5.36
CA PHE A 55 2.44 1.30 -5.35
C PHE A 55 1.58 0.54 -6.38
N ASP A 56 0.27 0.78 -6.35
CA ASP A 56 -0.67 0.16 -7.30
C ASP A 56 -0.36 0.54 -8.75
N ARG A 57 -0.30 -0.45 -9.65
CA ARG A 57 0.11 -0.27 -11.04
C ARG A 57 -0.65 0.84 -11.79
N SER A 58 -1.92 1.06 -11.46
CA SER A 58 -2.77 2.13 -12.01
C SER A 58 -2.22 3.54 -11.76
N LYS A 59 -1.37 3.73 -10.74
CA LYS A 59 -0.78 5.03 -10.37
C LYS A 59 0.55 5.32 -11.07
N SER A 60 1.06 4.39 -11.88
CA SER A 60 2.35 4.53 -12.56
C SER A 60 2.42 5.77 -13.45
N ALA A 61 1.35 6.05 -14.19
CA ALA A 61 1.30 7.24 -15.05
C ALA A 61 1.38 8.56 -14.26
N LYS A 62 0.75 8.62 -13.08
CA LYS A 62 0.84 9.78 -12.18
C LYS A 62 2.27 9.96 -11.65
N ALA A 63 2.89 8.88 -11.18
CA ALA A 63 4.26 8.91 -10.67
C ALA A 63 5.27 9.33 -11.75
N ILE A 64 5.18 8.75 -12.96
CA ILE A 64 6.04 9.10 -14.10
C ILE A 64 5.89 10.58 -14.45
N LYS A 65 4.65 11.08 -14.52
CA LYS A 65 4.38 12.49 -14.83
C LYS A 65 5.02 13.44 -13.80
N GLU A 66 5.11 13.05 -12.54
CA GLU A 66 5.74 13.86 -11.50
C GLU A 66 7.26 13.96 -11.68
N ILE A 67 7.89 12.86 -12.11
CA ILE A 67 9.30 12.85 -12.48
C ILE A 67 9.52 13.71 -13.73
N GLU A 68 8.64 13.60 -14.74
CA GLU A 68 8.75 14.36 -15.98
C GLU A 68 8.66 15.88 -15.79
N LYS A 69 7.84 16.35 -14.85
CA LYS A 69 7.81 17.78 -14.47
C LYS A 69 9.16 18.28 -13.97
N THR A 70 9.94 17.42 -13.34
CA THR A 70 11.17 17.77 -12.63
C THR A 70 12.43 17.58 -13.49
N PHE A 71 12.45 16.52 -14.31
CA PHE A 71 13.62 16.08 -15.08
C PHE A 71 13.36 15.98 -16.60
N GLY A 72 12.17 16.32 -17.08
CA GLY A 72 11.82 16.24 -18.49
C GLY A 72 11.53 14.80 -18.94
N LYS A 73 11.67 14.52 -20.24
CA LYS A 73 11.32 13.20 -20.78
C LYS A 73 12.35 12.13 -20.43
N PRO A 74 11.93 10.89 -20.13
CA PRO A 74 12.83 9.79 -19.85
C PRO A 74 13.51 9.25 -21.12
N ILE A 75 14.59 8.53 -20.90
CA ILE A 75 15.13 7.51 -21.82
C ILE A 75 14.39 6.20 -21.54
N ILE A 76 14.01 5.47 -22.59
CA ILE A 76 13.33 4.17 -22.45
C ILE A 76 14.37 3.05 -22.53
N GLU A 77 14.51 2.28 -21.45
CA GLU A 77 15.41 1.14 -21.36
C GLU A 77 14.62 -0.12 -20.99
N GLY A 78 14.23 -0.88 -22.01
CA GLY A 78 13.37 -2.05 -21.85
C GLY A 78 11.99 -1.66 -21.30
N LYS A 79 11.71 -2.02 -20.05
CA LYS A 79 10.46 -1.69 -19.35
C LYS A 79 10.58 -0.48 -18.42
N ASN A 80 11.75 0.15 -18.35
CA ASN A 80 12.01 1.26 -17.45
C ASN A 80 12.01 2.58 -18.22
N TYR A 81 11.42 3.59 -17.58
CA TYR A 81 11.64 4.99 -17.86
C TYR A 81 12.81 5.45 -16.98
N VAL A 82 13.86 5.98 -17.60
CA VAL A 82 15.12 6.26 -16.93
C VAL A 82 15.50 7.73 -17.12
N TRP A 83 15.86 8.39 -16.04
CA TRP A 83 16.47 9.72 -16.04
C TRP A 83 17.83 9.62 -15.39
N ARG A 84 18.83 10.25 -16.01
CA ARG A 84 20.18 10.36 -15.47
C ARG A 84 20.65 11.80 -15.56
N GLU A 85 21.21 12.32 -14.47
CA GLU A 85 22.02 13.54 -14.50
C GLU A 85 23.45 13.14 -14.12
N SER A 86 24.34 13.18 -15.12
CA SER A 86 25.73 12.70 -14.99
C SER A 86 25.80 11.27 -14.44
N ASP A 87 26.81 10.98 -13.62
CA ASP A 87 27.03 9.76 -12.86
C ASP A 87 26.40 9.80 -11.46
N VAL A 88 25.96 10.96 -10.99
CA VAL A 88 25.52 11.16 -9.61
C VAL A 88 24.04 10.85 -9.39
N LEU A 89 23.19 10.88 -10.43
CA LEU A 89 21.75 10.65 -10.28
C LEU A 89 21.25 9.61 -11.27
N GLU A 90 20.53 8.62 -10.77
CA GLU A 90 19.71 7.72 -11.56
C GLU A 90 18.31 7.58 -10.97
N ILE A 91 17.30 7.81 -11.81
CA ILE A 91 15.89 7.57 -11.49
C ILE A 91 15.38 6.51 -12.45
N LYS A 92 14.82 5.43 -11.92
CA LYS A 92 14.18 4.36 -12.69
C LYS A 92 12.72 4.24 -12.27
N ALA A 93 11.82 4.45 -13.21
CA ALA A 93 10.40 4.21 -13.03
C ALA A 93 9.94 3.05 -13.92
N ARG A 94 9.07 2.21 -13.37
CA ARG A 94 8.34 1.18 -14.12
C ARG A 94 6.96 0.99 -13.51
N GLU A 95 6.19 0.09 -14.07
CA GLU A 95 4.86 -0.20 -13.57
C GLU A 95 4.88 -0.59 -12.08
N GLY A 96 4.19 0.20 -11.24
CA GLY A 96 4.06 0.00 -9.79
C GLY A 96 5.32 0.26 -8.96
N ARG A 97 6.37 0.88 -9.53
CA ARG A 97 7.62 1.15 -8.80
C ARG A 97 8.39 2.36 -9.33
N VAL A 98 8.96 3.13 -8.41
CA VAL A 98 10.02 4.12 -8.69
C VAL A 98 11.20 3.87 -7.75
N THR A 99 12.41 3.95 -8.28
CA THR A 99 13.66 3.94 -7.52
C THR A 99 14.53 5.14 -7.91
N ILE A 100 15.21 5.73 -6.94
CA ILE A 100 16.09 6.88 -7.09
C ILE A 100 17.36 6.58 -6.30
N GLU A 101 18.50 6.79 -6.95
CA GLU A 101 19.81 6.80 -6.32
C GLU A 101 20.51 8.11 -6.68
N LEU A 102 20.94 8.84 -5.65
CA LEU A 102 21.63 10.12 -5.77
C LEU A 102 22.88 10.11 -4.91
N GLU A 103 24.04 10.31 -5.52
CA GLU A 103 25.27 10.69 -4.84
C GLU A 103 25.23 12.19 -4.50
N LYS A 104 25.35 12.51 -3.22
CA LYS A 104 25.25 13.86 -2.70
C LYS A 104 26.53 14.64 -2.97
N GLY A 105 26.54 15.37 -4.09
CA GLY A 105 27.53 16.41 -4.38
C GLY A 105 26.97 17.84 -4.38
N SER A 106 25.64 17.97 -4.42
CA SER A 106 24.95 19.25 -4.58
C SER A 106 23.68 19.31 -3.73
N THR A 107 23.64 20.25 -2.79
CA THR A 107 22.44 20.51 -1.95
C THR A 107 21.22 20.85 -2.80
N LYS A 108 21.40 21.60 -3.90
CA LYS A 108 20.29 21.97 -4.79
C LYS A 108 19.69 20.76 -5.49
N LEU A 109 20.54 19.85 -5.98
CA LEU A 109 20.06 18.62 -6.64
C LEU A 109 19.39 17.70 -5.61
N TYR A 110 19.98 17.56 -4.43
CA TYR A 110 19.41 16.81 -3.32
C TYR A 110 18.00 17.27 -2.95
N GLU A 111 17.79 18.57 -2.69
CA GLU A 111 16.47 19.09 -2.35
C GLU A 111 15.46 18.92 -3.50
N LYS A 112 15.91 19.10 -4.75
CA LYS A 112 15.08 18.87 -5.95
C LYS A 112 14.58 17.42 -6.00
N VAL A 113 15.48 16.46 -5.81
CA VAL A 113 15.18 15.02 -5.82
C VAL A 113 14.31 14.62 -4.63
N ARG A 114 14.62 15.12 -3.43
CA ARG A 114 13.85 14.86 -2.21
C ARG A 114 12.41 15.35 -2.33
N ASN A 115 12.22 16.57 -2.79
CA ASN A 115 10.87 17.15 -2.98
C ASN A 115 10.08 16.38 -4.03
N MET A 116 10.71 15.93 -5.11
CA MET A 116 10.08 15.06 -6.09
C MET A 116 9.67 13.71 -5.47
N GLY A 117 10.51 13.08 -4.63
CA GLY A 117 10.18 11.84 -3.92
C GLY A 117 8.96 11.99 -3.00
N ILE A 118 8.81 13.13 -2.33
CA ILE A 118 7.61 13.46 -1.53
C ILE A 118 6.38 13.59 -2.42
N ALA A 119 6.46 14.35 -3.51
CA ALA A 119 5.35 14.52 -4.46
C ALA A 119 4.89 13.18 -5.07
N ILE A 120 5.83 12.28 -5.40
CA ILE A 120 5.52 10.92 -5.86
C ILE A 120 4.74 10.16 -4.79
N ALA A 121 5.21 10.20 -3.53
CA ALA A 121 4.55 9.50 -2.43
C ALA A 121 3.11 9.99 -2.21
N GLU A 122 2.86 11.28 -2.36
CA GLU A 122 1.53 11.87 -2.25
C GLU A 122 0.59 11.37 -3.36
N VAL A 123 1.00 11.49 -4.63
CA VAL A 123 0.13 11.11 -5.76
C VAL A 123 -0.14 9.61 -5.84
N VAL A 124 0.80 8.78 -5.34
CA VAL A 124 0.60 7.33 -5.27
C VAL A 124 -0.07 6.90 -3.96
N GLY A 125 -0.05 7.74 -2.93
CA GLY A 125 -0.68 7.55 -1.63
C GLY A 125 -2.19 7.81 -1.62
N GLU A 126 -2.68 8.70 -2.48
CA GLU A 126 -4.11 9.04 -2.58
C GLU A 126 -4.99 7.79 -2.73
N LYS A 127 -6.04 7.71 -1.91
CA LYS A 127 -7.09 6.70 -2.09
C LYS A 127 -7.79 6.94 -3.42
N SER A 128 -7.88 5.89 -4.23
CA SER A 128 -8.60 5.89 -5.51
C SER A 128 -10.08 5.63 -5.30
#